data_AF-A0A381WRU4-F1
#
_entry.id   AF-A0A381WRU4-F1
#
_cell.length_a   1.000
_cell.length_b   1.000
_cell.length_c   1.000
_cell.angle_alpha   90.00
_cell.angle_beta   90.00
_cell.angle_gamma   90.00
#
_symmetry.space_group_name_H-M   'P 1'
#
loop_
_entity.id
_entity.type
_entity.pdbx_description
1 polymer ?
#
loop_
_entity_poly.entity_id
_entity_poly.type
_entity_poly.pdbx_seq_one_letter_code
_entity_poly.pdbx_strand_id
1 'polypeptide(L)' 'MLLSIFLGLELISKVPSTLHTPLMSGANAISGIALVGALMLSSEDQTQSILAFGAILFASINVFGGYLVTNRMLSMFKKK' A
#
# COMPACT_ATOMS: atom_id res chain seq x y z
N MET A 1 9.72 -15.38 3.95
CA MET A 1 10.29 -14.20 4.62
C MET A 1 11.72 -13.90 4.16
N LEU A 2 12.72 -14.75 4.45
CA LEU A 2 14.12 -14.50 4.05
C LEU A 2 14.29 -14.22 2.55
N LEU A 3 13.73 -15.09 1.69
CA LEU A 3 13.77 -14.89 0.23
C LEU A 3 13.05 -13.61 -0.21
N SER A 4 11.93 -13.25 0.43
CA SER A 4 11.17 -12.04 0.13
C SER A 4 11.94 -10.77 0.49
N ILE A 5 12.67 -10.79 1.62
CA ILE A 5 13.54 -9.68 2.03
C ILE A 5 14.69 -9.53 1.04
N PHE A 6 15.37 -10.63 0.68
CA PHE A 6 16.42 -10.61 -0.34
C PHE A 6 15.92 -10.04 -1.66
N LEU A 7 14.75 -10.49 -2.12
CA LEU A 7 14.13 -9.98 -3.34
C LEU A 7 13.82 -8.48 -3.24
N GLY A 8 13.29 -8.02 -2.11
CA GLY A 8 13.00 -6.59 -1.88
C GLY A 8 14.25 -5.71 -1.98
N LEU A 9 15.35 -6.14 -1.36
CA LEU A 9 16.64 -5.43 -1.43
C LEU A 9 17.19 -5.39 -2.85
N GLU A 10 17.21 -6.53 -3.54
CA GLU A 10 17.71 -6.65 -4.92
C GLU A 10 16.90 -5.78 -5.88
N LEU A 11 15.57 -5.76 -5.76
CA LEU A 11 14.69 -4.93 -6.59
C LEU A 11 14.90 -3.43 -6.35
N ILE A 12 14.92 -2.99 -5.08
CA ILE A 12 15.06 -1.57 -4.73
C ILE A 12 16.44 -1.04 -5.14
N SER A 13 17.49 -1.85 -5.02
CA SER A 13 18.86 -1.46 -5.40
C SER A 13 19.04 -1.10 -6.88
N LYS A 14 18.13 -1.57 -7.75
CA LYS A 14 18.16 -1.38 -9.21
C LYS A 14 17.26 -0.26 -9.70
N VAL A 15 16.55 0.45 -8.82
CA VAL A 15 15.66 1.55 -9.19
C VAL A 15 16.48 2.84 -9.40
N PRO A 16 16.31 3.58 -10.51
CA PRO A 16 17.00 4.84 -10.73
C PRO A 16 16.55 5.90 -9.72
N SER A 17 17.44 6.85 -9.39
CA SER A 17 17.20 7.83 -8.32
C SER A 17 15.97 8.72 -8.55
N THR A 18 15.61 8.97 -9.80
CA THR A 18 14.42 9.73 -10.20
C THR A 18 13.11 9.06 -9.79
N LEU A 19 13.11 7.75 -9.54
CA LEU A 19 11.93 6.97 -9.18
C LEU A 19 11.82 6.68 -7.68
N HIS A 20 12.73 7.12 -6.81
CA HIS A 20 12.64 6.83 -5.38
C HIS A 20 11.35 7.39 -4.72
N THR A 21 10.94 8.60 -5.07
CA THR A 21 9.71 9.19 -4.51
C THR A 21 8.44 8.47 -5.02
N PRO A 22 8.28 8.21 -6.34
CA PRO A 22 7.22 7.32 -6.84
C PRO A 22 7.25 5.92 -6.22
N LEU A 23 8.44 5.34 -6.02
CA LEU A 23 8.62 4.02 -5.41
C LEU A 23 8.15 4.01 -3.96
N MET A 24 8.48 5.04 -3.18
CA MET A 24 8.00 5.19 -1.80
C MET A 24 6.47 5.29 -1.74
N SER A 25 5.86 6.08 -2.63
CA SER A 25 4.40 6.17 -2.76
C SER A 25 3.78 4.82 -3.15
N GLY A 26 4.40 4.11 -4.10
CA GLY A 26 3.95 2.78 -4.54
C GLY A 26 4.05 1.73 -3.43
N ALA A 27 5.14 1.72 -2.66
CA ALA A 27 5.29 0.84 -1.50
C ALA A 27 4.23 1.12 -0.43
N ASN A 28 3.87 2.38 -0.21
CA ASN A 28 2.75 2.75 0.67
C ASN A 28 1.43 2.20 0.14
N ALA A 29 1.14 2.31 -1.16
CA ALA A 29 -0.08 1.74 -1.76
C ALA A 29 -0.16 0.21 -1.58
N ILE A 30 0.97 -0.50 -1.70
CA ILE A 30 1.06 -1.96 -1.48
C ILE A 30 0.82 -2.32 0.00
N SER A 31 1.25 -1.47 0.95
CA SER A 31 0.99 -1.69 2.39
C SER A 31 -0.51 -1.73 2.72
N GLY A 32 -1.35 -1.18 1.84
CA GLY A 32 -2.80 -1.29 1.89
C GLY A 32 -3.36 -2.72 1.84
N ILE A 33 -2.52 -3.75 1.63
CA ILE A 33 -2.87 -5.16 1.85
C ILE A 33 -3.45 -5.43 3.26
N ALA A 34 -3.19 -4.54 4.23
CA ALA A 34 -3.87 -4.52 5.52
C ALA A 34 -5.41 -4.59 5.41
N LEU A 35 -5.99 -4.13 4.30
CA LEU A 35 -7.43 -4.26 4.01
C LEU A 35 -7.89 -5.72 4.04
N VAL A 36 -7.09 -6.66 3.53
CA VAL A 36 -7.43 -8.09 3.57
C VAL A 36 -7.53 -8.58 5.01
N GLY A 37 -6.58 -8.17 5.87
CA GLY A 37 -6.63 -8.48 7.29
C GLY A 37 -7.84 -7.85 7.98
N ALA A 38 -8.19 -6.61 7.63
CA ALA A 38 -9.34 -5.92 8.18
C ALA A 38 -10.68 -6.61 7.81
N LEU A 39 -10.80 -7.12 6.58
CA LEU A 39 -11.98 -7.85 6.12
C LEU A 39 -12.17 -9.20 6.83
N MET A 40 -11.11 -9.79 7.39
CA MET A 40 -11.20 -11.04 8.15
C MET A 40 -11.75 -10.84 9.59
N LEU A 41 -11.90 -9.60 10.06
CA LEU A 41 -12.33 -9.28 11.42
C LEU A 41 -13.85 -9.40 11.63
N SER A 42 -14.46 -10.51 11.22
CA SER A 42 -15.88 -10.80 11.49
C SER A 42 -16.06 -11.19 12.97
N SER A 43 -16.97 -10.51 13.69
CA SER A 43 -17.30 -10.80 15.09
C SER A 43 -18.71 -10.34 15.44
N GLU A 44 -19.29 -11.01 16.44
CA GLU A 44 -20.59 -10.69 17.01
C GLU A 44 -20.53 -9.58 18.07
N ASP A 45 -19.32 -9.22 18.53
CA ASP A 45 -19.13 -8.14 19.50
C ASP A 45 -19.25 -6.75 18.84
N GLN A 46 -20.01 -5.86 19.49
CA GLN A 46 -20.29 -4.51 18.99
C GLN A 46 -19.01 -3.66 18.94
N THR A 47 -18.14 -3.79 19.95
CA THR A 47 -16.87 -3.05 19.98
C THR A 47 -15.93 -3.51 18.87
N GLN A 48 -15.82 -4.83 18.69
CA GLN A 48 -15.02 -5.39 17.59
C GLN A 48 -15.56 -4.98 16.21
N SER A 49 -16.89 -4.94 16.02
CA SER A 49 -17.51 -4.51 14.76
C SER A 49 -17.17 -3.06 14.41
N ILE A 50 -17.20 -2.14 15.40
CA ILE A 50 -16.85 -0.73 15.20
C ILE A 50 -15.36 -0.59 14.84
N LEU A 51 -14.49 -1.34 15.52
CA LEU A 51 -13.06 -1.33 15.21
C LEU A 51 -12.76 -1.93 13.83
N ALA A 52 -13.44 -3.01 13.45
CA ALA A 52 -13.32 -3.62 12.14
C ALA A 52 -13.76 -2.65 11.03
N PHE A 53 -14.89 -1.94 11.23
CA PHE A 53 -15.34 -0.90 10.32
C PHE A 53 -14.29 0.21 10.16
N GLY A 54 -13.74 0.71 11.28
CA GLY A 54 -12.66 1.70 11.26
C GLY A 54 -11.41 1.20 10.53
N ALA A 55 -10.99 -0.05 10.78
CA ALA A 55 -9.85 -0.67 10.13
C ALA A 55 -10.05 -0.77 8.61
N ILE A 56 -11.22 -1.22 8.16
CA ILE A 56 -11.57 -1.29 6.74
C ILE A 56 -11.55 0.11 6.11
N LEU A 57 -12.12 1.11 6.79
CA LEU A 57 -12.14 2.50 6.32
C LEU A 57 -10.73 3.06 6.12
N PHE A 58 -9.87 2.97 7.14
CA PHE A 58 -8.50 3.48 7.05
C PHE A 58 -7.64 2.70 6.04
N ALA A 59 -7.78 1.37 6.00
CA ALA A 59 -7.08 0.55 5.01
C ALA A 59 -7.51 0.89 3.58
N SER A 60 -8.81 1.15 3.37
CA SER A 60 -9.33 1.58 2.07
C SER A 60 -8.74 2.94 1.67
N ILE A 61 -8.72 3.92 2.56
CA ILE A 61 -8.10 5.24 2.31
C ILE A 61 -6.62 5.08 1.91
N ASN A 62 -5.87 4.20 2.60
CA ASN A 62 -4.48 3.92 2.26
C ASN A 62 -4.33 3.35 0.84
N VAL A 63 -5.10 2.32 0.48
CA VAL A 63 -5.06 1.70 -0.86
C VAL A 63 -5.41 2.73 -1.93
N PHE A 64 -6.59 3.36 -1.85
CA PHE A 64 -7.05 4.28 -2.88
C PHE A 64 -6.17 5.52 -2.99
N GLY A 65 -5.82 6.13 -1.87
CA GLY A 65 -4.95 7.31 -1.84
C GLY A 65 -3.54 7.01 -2.37
N GLY A 66 -2.95 5.89 -1.94
CA GLY A 66 -1.64 5.44 -2.39
C GLY A 66 -1.61 5.20 -3.90
N TYR A 67 -2.60 4.50 -4.46
CA TYR A 67 -2.68 4.25 -5.90
C TYR A 67 -2.89 5.53 -6.71
N LEU A 68 -3.77 6.44 -6.26
CA LEU A 68 -4.02 7.71 -6.96
C LEU A 68 -2.77 8.60 -7.01
N VAL A 69 -2.08 8.76 -5.89
CA VAL A 69 -0.86 9.57 -5.81
C VAL A 69 0.25 8.95 -6.65
N THR A 70 0.45 7.63 -6.55
CA THR A 70 1.46 6.92 -7.34
C THR A 70 1.20 7.06 -8.84
N ASN A 71 -0.05 6.91 -9.28
CA ASN A 71 -0.41 7.09 -10.69
C ASN A 71 -0.15 8.52 -11.18
N ARG A 72 -0.45 9.54 -10.36
CA ARG A 72 -0.15 10.94 -10.67
C ARG A 72 1.35 11.21 -10.73
N MET A 73 2.15 10.59 -9.88
CA MET A 73 3.61 10.71 -9.93
C MET A 73 4.19 10.04 -11.18
N LEU A 74 3.73 8.83 -11.51
CA LEU A 74 4.18 8.08 -12.69
C LEU A 74 3.74 8.72 -14.01
N SER A 75 2.60 9.41 -14.04
CA SER A 75 2.16 10.12 -15.25
C SER A 75 3.08 11.28 -15.64
N MET A 76 3.86 11.83 -14.69
CA MET A 76 4.86 12.88 -14.95
C MET A 76 6.06 12.37 -15.76
N PHE A 77 6.28 11.05 -15.82
CA PHE A 77 7.35 10.43 -16.61
C PHE A 77 6.90 10.01 -18.02
N LYS A 78 5.60 10.08 -18.33
CA LYS A 78 5.13 9.86 -19.70
C LYS A 78 5.59 11.05 -20.55
N LYS A 79 6.36 10.78 -21.61
CA LYS A 79 6.58 11.79 -22.66
C LYS A 79 5.22 12.20 -23.21
N LYS A 80 5.04 13.51 -23.39
CA LYS A 80 3.87 14.09 -24.03
C LYS A 80 3.70 13.56 -25.45
#